data_AF-A0A4Q1SFU0-F1
#
_entry.id   AF-A0A4Q1SFU0-F1
#
_cell.length_a   1.000
_cell.length_b   1.000
_cell.length_c   1.000
_cell.angle_alpha   90.00
_cell.angle_beta   90.00
_cell.angle_gamma   90.00
#
_symmetry.space_group_name_H-M   'P 1'
#
loop_
_entity.id
_entity.type
_entity.pdbx_description
1 polymer ?
#
loop_
_entity_poly.entity_id
_entity_poly.type
_entity_poly.pdbx_seq_one_letter_code
_entity_poly.pdbx_strand_id
1 'polypeptide(L)' 'MRETLSIWFFAGILFGAYGLVITIEGLWELGHPLAHPPVLNSLHPAVWWGAFMFIAGLIYTIKFWPKKLG' A
#
# COMPACT_ATOMS: atom_id res chain seq x y z
N MET A 1 -30.26 -7.80 -6.75
CA MET A 1 -29.38 -8.52 -5.81
C MET A 1 -28.19 -7.62 -5.55
N ARG A 2 -28.03 -7.09 -4.32
CA ARG A 2 -26.84 -6.31 -3.99
C ARG A 2 -25.74 -7.32 -3.72
N GLU A 3 -24.90 -7.60 -4.70
CA GLU A 3 -23.63 -8.26 -4.46
C GLU A 3 -22.87 -7.36 -3.50
N THR A 4 -22.92 -7.66 -2.20
CA THR A 4 -22.19 -6.92 -1.18
C THR A 4 -20.72 -7.28 -1.35
N LEU A 5 -20.08 -6.64 -2.34
CA LEU A 5 -18.62 -6.61 -2.41
C LEU A 5 -18.14 -6.27 -1.01
N SER A 6 -17.32 -7.17 -0.44
CA SER A 6 -16.84 -7.02 0.93
C SER A 6 -16.15 -5.66 1.02
N ILE A 7 -16.65 -4.80 1.92
CA ILE A 7 -16.04 -3.48 2.17
C ILE A 7 -14.54 -3.65 2.48
N TRP A 8 -14.18 -4.77 3.11
CA TRP A 8 -12.80 -5.16 3.41
C TRP A 8 -11.95 -5.47 2.18
N PHE A 9 -12.56 -6.03 1.12
CA PHE A 9 -11.88 -6.22 -0.17
C PHE A 9 -11.59 -4.88 -0.83
N PHE A 10 -12.57 -3.97 -0.84
CA PHE A 10 -12.38 -2.62 -1.38
C PHE A 10 -11.35 -1.82 -0.59
N ALA A 11 -11.46 -1.83 0.74
CA ALA A 11 -10.50 -1.19 1.64
C ALA A 11 -9.09 -1.78 1.47
N GLY A 12 -8.97 -3.10 1.31
CA GLY A 12 -7.70 -3.79 1.05
C GLY A 12 -7.03 -3.34 -0.25
N ILE A 13 -7.80 -3.23 -1.34
CA ILE A 13 -7.30 -2.73 -2.63
C ILE A 13 -6.84 -1.29 -2.52
N LEU A 14 -7.64 -0.43 -1.88
CA LEU A 14 -7.28 0.97 -1.66
C LEU A 14 -5.99 1.07 -0.84
N PHE A 15 -5.91 0.38 0.29
CA PHE A 15 -4.70 0.37 1.13
C PHE A 15 -3.47 -0.15 0.38
N GLY A 16 -3.64 -1.22 -0.42
CA GLY A 16 -2.59 -1.76 -1.26
C GLY A 16 -2.14 -0.75 -2.32
N ALA A 17 -3.06 -0.13 -3.05
CA ALA A 17 -2.72 0.86 -4.07
C ALA A 17 -2.00 2.08 -3.49
N TYR A 18 -2.49 2.64 -2.38
CA TYR A 18 -1.84 3.76 -1.71
C TYR A 18 -0.49 3.36 -1.11
N GLY A 19 -0.39 2.20 -0.46
CA GLY A 19 0.87 1.69 0.07
C GLY A 19 1.91 1.47 -1.04
N LEU A 20 1.50 0.99 -2.20
CA LEU A 20 2.37 0.81 -3.36
C LEU A 20 2.92 2.14 -3.86
N VAL A 21 2.06 3.16 -4.05
CA VAL A 21 2.49 4.50 -4.46
C VAL A 21 3.49 5.07 -3.47
N ILE A 22 3.18 5.03 -2.16
CA ILE A 22 4.06 5.55 -1.10
C ILE A 22 5.41 4.82 -1.07
N THR A 23 5.43 3.51 -1.30
CA THR A 23 6.68 2.72 -1.36
C THR A 23 7.51 3.09 -2.58
N ILE A 24 6.88 3.28 -3.74
CA ILE A 24 7.55 3.66 -4.99
C ILE A 24 8.15 5.07 -4.85
N GLU A 25 7.38 6.03 -4.35
CA GLU A 25 7.86 7.40 -4.09
C GLU A 25 9.09 7.38 -3.16
N GLY A 26 9.03 6.62 -2.06
CA GLY A 26 10.16 6.46 -1.15
C GLY A 26 11.38 5.81 -1.80
N LEU A 27 11.18 4.78 -2.65
CA LEU A 27 12.26 4.14 -3.41
C LEU A 27 12.87 5.09 -4.45
N TRP A 28 12.07 5.99 -5.02
CA TRP A 28 12.53 6.99 -5.97
C TRP A 28 13.36 8.07 -5.29
N GLU A 29 12.99 8.43 -4.06
CA GLU A 29 13.73 9.34 -3.19
C GLU A 29 15.14 8.83 -2.82
N LEU A 30 15.35 7.52 -2.78
CA LEU A 30 16.70 6.92 -2.59
C LEU A 30 17.63 7.22 -3.76
N GLY A 31 17.11 7.29 -4.99
CA GLY A 31 17.88 7.54 -6.21
C GLY A 31 18.01 9.02 -6.57
N HIS A 32 17.02 9.84 -6.19
CA HIS A 32 16.99 11.28 -6.42
C HIS A 32 16.78 12.02 -5.09
N PRO A 33 17.86 12.45 -4.41
CA PRO A 33 17.73 13.18 -3.16
C PRO A 33 16.93 14.46 -3.35
N LEU A 34 15.86 14.63 -2.57
CA LEU A 34 15.02 15.81 -2.61
C LEU A 34 15.81 17.07 -2.24
N ALA A 35 15.50 18.19 -2.90
CA ALA A 35 16.10 19.50 -2.61
C ALA A 35 15.84 19.99 -1.17
N HIS A 36 14.79 19.47 -0.51
CA HIS A 36 14.46 19.73 0.89
C HIS A 36 14.18 18.41 1.62
N PRO A 37 15.23 17.73 2.12
CA PRO A 37 15.04 16.47 2.82
C PRO A 37 14.35 16.71 4.18
N PRO A 38 13.33 15.91 4.55
CA PRO A 38 12.77 15.96 5.89
C PRO A 38 13.85 15.58 6.93
N VAL A 39 13.75 16.10 8.16
CA VAL A 39 14.71 15.88 9.26
C VAL A 39 15.00 14.38 9.51
N LEU A 40 14.07 13.50 9.14
CA LEU A 40 14.17 12.05 9.27
C LEU A 40 14.36 11.31 7.93
N ASN A 41 14.92 11.95 6.90
CA ASN A 41 15.15 11.33 5.59
C ASN A 41 16.04 10.07 5.69
N SER A 42 17.02 10.06 6.60
CA SER A 42 17.89 8.89 6.81
C SER A 42 17.14 7.60 7.16
N LEU A 43 15.94 7.71 7.73
CA LEU A 43 15.11 6.56 8.13
C LEU A 43 14.18 6.07 7.01
N HIS A 44 14.11 6.78 5.89
CA HIS A 44 13.20 6.54 4.75
C HIS A 44 11.78 6.10 5.17
N PRO A 45 11.05 6.92 5.96
CA PRO A 45 9.76 6.54 6.52
C PRO A 45 8.75 6.09 5.45
N ALA A 46 8.75 6.75 4.30
CA ALA A 46 7.88 6.42 3.17
C ALA A 46 8.08 4.98 2.68
N VAL A 47 9.33 4.47 2.65
CA VAL A 47 9.62 3.13 2.13
C VAL A 47 9.06 2.06 3.06
N TRP A 48 9.38 2.11 4.36
CA TRP A 48 8.97 1.03 5.28
C TRP A 48 7.50 1.13 5.70
N TRP A 49 6.95 2.34 5.89
CA TRP A 49 5.52 2.52 6.12
C TRP A 49 4.70 2.18 4.88
N GLY A 50 5.15 2.61 3.71
CA GLY A 50 4.53 2.23 2.43
C GLY A 50 4.52 0.72 2.25
N ALA A 51 5.66 0.06 2.48
CA ALA A 51 5.77 -1.40 2.36
C ALA A 51 4.85 -2.12 3.36
N PHE A 52 4.75 -1.63 4.60
CA PHE A 52 3.84 -2.17 5.60
C PHE A 52 2.37 -2.02 5.17
N MET A 53 1.97 -0.83 4.68
CA MET A 53 0.63 -0.58 4.17
C MET A 53 0.31 -1.44 2.93
N PHE A 54 1.28 -1.62 2.03
CA PHE A 54 1.15 -2.45 0.85
C PHE A 54 0.94 -3.92 1.22
N ILE A 55 1.79 -4.47 2.09
CA ILE A 55 1.68 -5.85 2.58
C ILE A 55 0.35 -6.08 3.28
N ALA A 56 -0.05 -5.16 4.18
CA ALA A 56 -1.34 -5.25 4.86
C ALA A 56 -2.51 -5.23 3.85
N GLY A 57 -2.51 -4.30 2.90
CA GLY A 57 -3.53 -4.20 1.85
C GLY A 57 -3.61 -5.45 0.97
N LEU A 58 -2.46 -6.05 0.63
CA LEU A 58 -2.38 -7.33 -0.09
C LEU A 58 -3.00 -8.48 0.70
N ILE A 59 -2.68 -8.58 2.00
CA ILE A 59 -3.25 -9.60 2.88
C ILE A 59 -4.77 -9.48 2.93
N TYR A 60 -5.31 -8.27 3.11
CA TYR A 60 -6.75 -8.03 3.11
C TYR A 60 -7.38 -8.38 1.76
N THR A 61 -6.76 -7.97 0.64
CA THR A 61 -7.26 -8.25 -0.71
C THR A 61 -7.32 -9.75 -1.00
N ILE A 62 -6.27 -10.51 -0.65
CA ILE A 62 -6.22 -11.97 -0.85
C ILE A 62 -7.19 -12.70 0.07
N LYS A 63 -7.27 -12.29 1.35
CA LYS A 63 -8.14 -12.93 2.35
C LYS A 63 -9.63 -12.76 2.04
N PHE A 64 -10.02 -11.60 1.51
CA PHE A 64 -11.39 -11.29 1.14
C PHE A 64 -11.65 -11.41 -0.36
N TRP A 65 -10.74 -12.05 -1.11
CA TRP A 65 -10.94 -12.29 -2.53
C TRP A 65 -12.23 -13.11 -2.71
N PRO A 66 -13.22 -12.65 -3.49
CA PRO A 66 -14.38 -13.44 -3.85
C PRO A 66 -13.94 -14.65 -4.69
N LYS A 67 -13.53 -15.75 -4.04
CA LYS A 67 -13.39 -17.04 -4.68
C LYS A 67 -14.79 -17.50 -5.06
N LYS A 68 -15.12 -17.49 -6.36
CA LYS A 68 -16.18 -18.36 -6.86
C LYS A 68 -15.68 -19.79 -6.61
N LEU A 69 -16.25 -20.45 -5.59
CA LEU A 69 -16.18 -21.90 -5.45
C LEU A 69 -16.78 -22.48 -6.75
N GLY A 70 -15.90 -22.97 -7.62
CA GLY A 70 -16.28 -23.78 -8.78
C GLY A 70 -16.48 -25.23 -8.36
#